data_AF-A0A2R7LK67-F1
#
_entry.id   AF-A0A2R7LK67-F1
#
_cell.length_a   1.000
_cell.length_b   1.000
_cell.length_c   1.000
_cell.angle_alpha   90.00
_cell.angle_beta   90.00
_cell.angle_gamma   90.00
#
_symmetry.space_group_name_H-M   'P 1'
#
loop_
_entity.id
_entity.type
_entity.pdbx_description
1 polymer ?
#
loop_
_entity_poly.entity_id
_entity_poly.type
_entity_poly.pdbx_seq_one_letter_code
_entity_poly.pdbx_strand_id
1 'polypeptide(L)'
;MSRIALITLTLLPMASPALAATRTPRMSVGGIFGAAATPIQLILALLVLAILLAPVLAGLRRTRLLNAVAKGAPLLAMAGALFTLLAGTVGIANSPAVPSLTVLAPGIAEALFLLVLGALAAFSAVVSRELSTAPARA
;
A
#
# COMPACT_ATOMS: atom_id res chain seq x y z
N MET A 1 22.20 16.44 1.94
CA MET A 1 20.94 15.73 1.66
C MET A 1 20.94 15.32 0.19
N SER A 2 20.97 14.02 -0.09
CA SER A 2 21.32 13.47 -1.41
C SER A 2 20.26 13.78 -2.47
N ARG A 3 20.68 14.33 -3.61
CA ARG A 3 19.85 14.65 -4.79
C ARG A 3 19.01 13.46 -5.29
N ILE A 4 19.41 12.25 -4.94
CA ILE A 4 18.71 11.01 -5.29
C ILE A 4 17.35 10.91 -4.58
N ALA A 5 17.24 11.34 -3.31
CA ALA A 5 15.96 11.31 -2.59
C ALA A 5 14.92 12.29 -3.15
N LEU A 6 15.38 13.39 -3.76
CA LEU A 6 14.53 14.42 -4.35
C LEU A 6 14.01 14.03 -5.74
N ILE A 7 14.76 13.21 -6.48
CA ILE A 7 14.39 12.75 -7.84
C ILE A 7 13.35 11.61 -7.78
N THR A 8 13.42 10.72 -6.79
CA THR A 8 12.42 9.66 -6.63
C THR A 8 11.04 10.19 -6.23
N LEU A 9 11.00 11.28 -5.44
CA LEU A 9 9.75 11.89 -4.97
C LEU A 9 9.02 12.66 -6.07
N THR A 10 9.73 13.14 -7.10
CA THR A 10 9.18 13.98 -8.18
C THR A 10 8.71 13.18 -9.40
N LEU A 11 9.15 11.92 -9.58
CA LEU A 11 8.78 11.08 -10.72
C LEU A 11 7.61 10.11 -10.47
N LEU A 12 7.22 9.88 -9.22
CA LEU A 12 6.10 8.98 -8.89
C LEU A 12 4.73 9.35 -9.52
N PRO A 13 4.33 10.63 -9.66
CA PRO A 13 3.02 10.94 -10.23
C PRO A 13 2.94 10.73 -11.75
N MET A 14 4.07 10.71 -12.47
CA MET A 14 4.10 10.60 -13.94
C MET A 14 3.93 9.16 -14.47
N ALA A 15 4.13 8.14 -13.63
CA ALA A 15 3.98 6.73 -13.99
C ALA A 15 2.68 6.10 -13.44
N SER A 16 1.68 6.92 -13.07
CA SER A 16 0.42 6.40 -12.58
C SER A 16 -0.48 5.95 -13.74
N PRO A 17 -0.87 4.66 -13.85
CA PRO A 17 -1.81 4.19 -14.88
C PRO A 17 -3.17 4.91 -14.81
N ALA A 18 -3.48 5.56 -13.68
CA ALA A 18 -4.63 6.45 -13.51
C ALA A 18 -4.65 7.66 -14.46
N LEU A 19 -3.50 8.11 -14.97
CA LEU A 19 -3.41 9.23 -15.91
C LEU A 19 -3.57 8.80 -17.39
N ALA A 20 -3.42 7.51 -17.69
CA ALA A 20 -3.51 6.97 -19.04
C ALA A 20 -4.96 6.78 -19.55
N ALA A 21 -5.97 6.84 -18.66
CA ALA A 21 -7.37 6.67 -19.04
C ALA A 21 -8.06 8.02 -19.35
N THR A 22 -8.45 8.22 -20.60
CA THR A 22 -9.24 9.38 -21.06
C THR A 22 -10.75 9.14 -20.94
N ARG A 23 -11.48 10.15 -20.40
CA ARG A 23 -12.93 10.42 -20.56
C ARG A 23 -14.00 9.65 -19.76
N THR A 24 -13.74 9.26 -18.52
CA THR A 24 -14.79 8.87 -17.55
C THR A 24 -14.47 9.46 -16.17
N PRO A 25 -15.45 9.63 -15.24
CA PRO A 25 -15.17 10.14 -13.89
C PRO A 25 -14.03 9.32 -13.28
N ARG A 26 -12.87 9.97 -13.15
CA ARG A 26 -11.61 9.30 -12.83
C ARG A 26 -11.67 8.87 -11.38
N MET A 27 -11.59 7.57 -11.12
CA MET A 27 -11.45 7.06 -9.77
C MET A 27 -10.06 7.48 -9.26
N SER A 28 -10.04 8.44 -8.33
CA SER A 28 -8.80 8.87 -7.68
C SER A 28 -8.38 7.85 -6.62
N VAL A 29 -7.11 7.84 -6.26
CA VAL A 29 -6.62 6.99 -5.14
C VAL A 29 -7.42 7.31 -3.86
N GLY A 30 -7.72 8.59 -3.62
CA GLY A 30 -8.59 9.04 -2.52
C GLY A 30 -10.00 8.44 -2.55
N GLY A 31 -10.58 8.25 -3.75
CA GLY A 31 -11.88 7.60 -3.92
C GLY A 31 -11.86 6.11 -3.58
N ILE A 32 -10.73 5.42 -3.78
CA ILE A 32 -10.55 4.02 -3.36
C ILE A 32 -10.57 3.92 -1.84
N PHE A 33 -9.85 4.81 -1.14
CA PHE A 33 -9.82 4.83 0.33
C PHE A 33 -11.17 5.21 0.96
N GLY A 34 -11.88 6.18 0.37
CA GLY A 34 -13.14 6.67 0.92
C GLY A 34 -14.30 5.67 0.82
N ALA A 35 -14.26 4.80 -0.20
CA ALA A 35 -15.28 3.77 -0.41
C ALA A 35 -14.96 2.43 0.30
N ALA A 36 -13.74 2.26 0.79
CA ALA A 36 -13.29 1.07 1.48
C ALA A 36 -14.05 0.84 2.81
N ALA A 37 -14.22 -0.43 3.19
CA ALA A 37 -14.79 -0.78 4.49
C ALA A 37 -13.87 -0.27 5.62
N THR A 38 -14.46 0.14 6.75
CA THR A 38 -13.71 0.70 7.90
C THR A 38 -12.51 -0.17 8.35
N PRO A 39 -12.61 -1.51 8.42
CA PRO A 39 -11.45 -2.35 8.75
C PRO A 39 -10.31 -2.24 7.73
N ILE A 40 -10.62 -2.10 6.44
CA ILE A 40 -9.62 -1.96 5.39
C ILE A 40 -8.98 -0.57 5.44
N GLN A 41 -9.74 0.48 5.73
CA GLN A 41 -9.19 1.82 5.96
C GLN A 41 -8.15 1.82 7.09
N LEU A 42 -8.40 1.08 8.18
CA LEU A 42 -7.43 0.93 9.26
C LEU A 42 -6.17 0.19 8.81
N ILE A 43 -6.31 -0.90 8.04
CA ILE A 43 -5.15 -1.62 7.50
C ILE A 43 -4.33 -0.71 6.59
N LEU A 44 -4.98 0.04 5.70
CA LEU A 44 -4.33 1.01 4.82
C LEU A 44 -3.56 2.07 5.62
N ALA A 45 -4.19 2.64 6.65
CA ALA A 45 -3.55 3.60 7.54
C ALA A 45 -2.35 3.01 8.27
N LEU A 46 -2.46 1.78 8.78
CA LEU A 46 -1.35 1.08 9.45
C LEU A 46 -0.19 0.79 8.49
N LEU A 47 -0.47 0.39 7.24
CA LEU A 47 0.57 0.16 6.24
C LEU A 47 1.30 1.44 5.85
N VAL A 48 0.56 2.54 5.65
CA VAL A 48 1.16 3.87 5.41
C VAL A 48 2.00 4.31 6.60
N LEU A 49 1.49 4.15 7.81
CA LEU A 49 2.23 4.47 9.03
C LEU A 49 3.51 3.64 9.15
N ALA A 50 3.47 2.35 8.80
CA ALA A 50 4.64 1.48 8.80
C ALA A 50 5.72 1.92 7.79
N ILE A 51 5.31 2.37 6.59
CA ILE A 51 6.22 2.93 5.58
C ILE A 51 6.96 4.16 6.15
N LEU A 52 6.22 5.07 6.78
CA LEU A 52 6.74 6.34 7.28
C LEU A 52 7.56 6.17 8.58
N LEU A 53 7.20 5.23 9.44
CA LEU A 53 7.89 5.00 10.71
C LEU A 53 9.18 4.19 10.57
N ALA A 54 9.35 3.38 9.52
CA ALA A 54 10.54 2.56 9.35
C ALA A 54 11.86 3.37 9.39
N PRO A 55 12.02 4.52 8.71
CA PRO A 55 13.22 5.35 8.85
C PRO A 55 13.45 5.88 10.27
N VAL A 56 12.37 6.25 10.97
CA VAL A 56 12.42 6.74 12.36
C VAL A 56 12.89 5.63 13.30
N LEU A 57 12.34 4.41 13.13
CA LEU A 57 12.73 3.23 13.90
C LEU A 57 14.20 2.85 13.68
N ALA A 58 14.73 3.06 12.47
CA ALA A 58 16.16 2.89 12.19
C ALA A 58 17.02 3.91 12.94
N GLY A 59 16.64 5.19 12.95
CA GLY A 59 17.31 6.23 13.75
C GLY A 59 17.35 5.91 15.24
N LEU A 60 16.29 5.29 15.75
CA LEU A 60 16.17 4.82 17.14
C LEU A 60 16.81 3.43 17.38
N ARG A 61 17.47 2.83 16.37
CA ARG A 61 18.08 1.49 16.41
C ARG A 61 17.12 0.37 16.86
N ARG A 62 15.83 0.48 16.55
CA ARG A 62 14.78 -0.50 16.90
C ARG A 62 14.70 -1.64 15.88
N THR A 63 15.79 -2.37 15.70
CA THR A 63 15.93 -3.45 14.69
C THR A 63 14.90 -4.58 14.82
N ARG A 64 14.47 -4.91 16.05
CA ARG A 64 13.39 -5.90 16.27
C ARG A 64 12.06 -5.46 15.66
N LEU A 65 11.69 -4.19 15.80
CA LEU A 65 10.45 -3.64 15.23
C LEU A 65 10.53 -3.58 13.71
N LEU A 66 11.68 -3.20 13.14
CA LEU A 66 11.89 -3.23 11.69
C LEU A 66 11.73 -4.66 11.13
N ASN A 67 12.25 -5.66 11.82
CA ASN A 67 12.08 -7.06 11.40
C ASN A 67 10.61 -7.52 11.50
N ALA A 68 9.89 -7.07 12.53
CA ALA A 68 8.47 -7.35 12.68
C ALA A 68 7.65 -6.71 11.55
N VAL A 69 7.93 -5.45 11.20
CA VAL A 69 7.25 -4.77 10.07
C VAL A 69 7.58 -5.46 8.74
N ALA A 70 8.85 -5.80 8.49
CA ALA A 70 9.28 -6.45 7.26
C ALA A 70 8.55 -7.78 7.00
N LYS A 71 8.26 -8.55 8.05
CA LYS A 71 7.57 -9.84 7.95
C LYS A 71 6.04 -9.70 8.06
N GLY A 72 5.56 -8.78 8.88
CA GLY A 72 4.14 -8.62 9.19
C GLY A 72 3.36 -7.82 8.16
N ALA A 73 3.95 -6.76 7.59
CA ALA A 73 3.23 -5.88 6.66
C ALA A 73 2.75 -6.59 5.38
N PRO A 74 3.53 -7.47 4.72
CA PRO A 74 3.04 -8.23 3.57
C PRO A 74 1.89 -9.17 3.92
N LEU A 75 1.95 -9.80 5.10
CA LEU A 75 0.89 -10.71 5.57
C LEU A 75 -0.40 -9.96 5.87
N LEU A 76 -0.30 -8.80 6.53
CA LEU A 76 -1.46 -7.96 6.84
C LEU A 76 -2.11 -7.40 5.56
N ALA A 77 -1.29 -6.96 4.60
CA ALA A 77 -1.76 -6.52 3.30
C ALA A 77 -2.47 -7.64 2.52
N MET A 78 -1.88 -8.86 2.51
CA MET A 78 -2.50 -10.02 1.87
C MET A 78 -3.84 -10.36 2.52
N ALA A 79 -3.92 -10.35 3.85
CA ALA A 79 -5.17 -10.60 4.57
C ALA A 79 -6.25 -9.57 4.20
N GLY A 80 -5.90 -8.28 4.16
CA GLY A 80 -6.82 -7.22 3.73
C GLY A 80 -7.27 -7.38 2.28
N ALA A 81 -6.35 -7.73 1.37
CA ALA A 81 -6.67 -7.93 -0.04
C ALA A 81 -7.63 -9.11 -0.23
N LEU A 82 -7.38 -10.24 0.45
CA LEU A 82 -8.26 -11.40 0.43
C LEU A 82 -9.64 -11.09 1.02
N PHE A 83 -9.71 -10.33 2.11
CA PHE A 83 -10.99 -9.88 2.67
C PHE A 83 -11.78 -9.03 1.68
N THR A 84 -11.11 -8.09 1.01
CA THR A 84 -11.73 -7.19 0.01
C THR A 84 -12.27 -7.99 -1.18
N LEU A 85 -11.47 -8.95 -1.69
CA LEU A 85 -11.89 -9.84 -2.78
C LEU A 85 -13.04 -10.76 -2.35
N LEU A 86 -13.01 -11.30 -1.13
CA LEU A 86 -14.09 -12.11 -0.57
C LEU A 86 -15.39 -11.32 -0.47
N ALA A 87 -15.34 -10.09 0.05
CA ALA A 87 -16.51 -9.22 0.11
C ALA A 87 -17.06 -8.94 -1.29
N GLY A 88 -16.18 -8.71 -2.27
CA GLY A 88 -16.54 -8.55 -3.67
C GLY A 88 -17.23 -9.79 -4.26
N THR A 89 -16.69 -10.99 -4.05
CA THR A 89 -17.29 -12.23 -4.57
C THR A 89 -18.62 -12.57 -3.90
N VAL A 90 -18.75 -12.31 -2.60
CA VAL A 90 -20.04 -12.40 -1.89
C VAL A 90 -21.05 -11.42 -2.49
N GLY A 91 -20.63 -10.18 -2.80
CA GLY A 91 -21.49 -9.20 -3.48
C GLY A 91 -21.98 -9.67 -4.85
N ILE A 92 -21.10 -10.25 -5.67
CA ILE A 92 -21.45 -10.83 -6.98
C ILE A 92 -22.46 -11.97 -6.82
N ALA A 93 -22.23 -12.87 -5.86
CA ALA A 93 -23.09 -14.04 -5.63
C ALA A 93 -24.51 -13.66 -5.17
N ASN A 94 -24.66 -12.52 -4.49
CA ASN A 94 -25.95 -12.03 -4.01
C ASN A 94 -26.62 -11.02 -4.96
N SER A 95 -26.01 -10.73 -6.12
CA SER A 95 -26.55 -9.77 -7.06
C SER A 95 -27.66 -10.40 -7.93
N PRO A 96 -28.83 -9.75 -8.08
CA PRO A 96 -29.92 -10.25 -8.91
C PRO A 96 -29.61 -10.21 -10.42
N ALA A 97 -28.57 -9.47 -10.82
CA ALA A 97 -28.08 -9.39 -12.19
C ALA A 97 -26.56 -9.49 -12.23
N VAL A 98 -26.00 -9.93 -13.37
CA VAL A 98 -24.54 -10.03 -13.56
C VAL A 98 -23.95 -8.61 -13.53
N PRO A 99 -23.11 -8.28 -12.52
CA PRO A 99 -22.52 -6.95 -12.43
C PRO A 99 -21.46 -6.75 -13.52
N SER A 100 -21.37 -5.53 -14.05
CA SER A 100 -20.35 -5.19 -15.05
C SER A 100 -18.96 -5.05 -14.41
N LEU A 101 -17.89 -5.27 -15.19
CA LEU A 101 -16.51 -5.13 -14.71
C LEU A 101 -16.19 -3.73 -14.16
N THR A 102 -16.87 -2.70 -14.65
CA THR A 102 -16.74 -1.33 -14.14
C THR A 102 -17.23 -1.17 -12.70
N VAL A 103 -18.20 -1.97 -12.27
CA VAL A 103 -18.70 -1.98 -10.88
C VAL A 103 -17.74 -2.72 -9.96
N LEU A 104 -17.04 -3.74 -10.45
CA LEU A 104 -16.07 -4.52 -9.68
C LEU A 104 -14.69 -3.86 -9.60
N ALA A 105 -14.32 -3.04 -10.60
CA ALA A 105 -13.00 -2.45 -10.72
C ALA A 105 -12.52 -1.70 -9.45
N PRO A 106 -13.36 -0.92 -8.74
CA PRO A 106 -13.01 -0.33 -7.44
C PRO A 106 -12.47 -1.32 -6.41
N GLY A 107 -13.17 -2.44 -6.17
CA GLY A 107 -12.78 -3.43 -5.16
C GLY A 107 -11.51 -4.20 -5.57
N ILE A 108 -11.33 -4.44 -6.87
CA ILE A 108 -10.11 -5.04 -7.39
C ILE A 108 -8.92 -4.09 -7.20
N ALA A 109 -9.11 -2.79 -7.50
CA ALA A 109 -8.08 -1.78 -7.32
C ALA A 109 -7.67 -1.64 -5.85
N GLU A 110 -8.63 -1.67 -4.92
CA GLU A 110 -8.39 -1.65 -3.47
C GLU A 110 -7.54 -2.83 -3.01
N ALA A 111 -7.90 -4.05 -3.45
CA ALA A 111 -7.15 -5.26 -3.10
C ALA A 111 -5.70 -5.21 -3.63
N LEU A 112 -5.49 -4.79 -4.87
CA LEU A 112 -4.15 -4.64 -5.45
C LEU A 112 -3.34 -3.55 -4.73
N PHE A 113 -3.99 -2.45 -4.37
CA PHE A 113 -3.35 -1.34 -3.69
C PHE A 113 -2.88 -1.72 -2.28
N LEU A 114 -3.65 -2.54 -1.56
CA LEU A 114 -3.20 -3.13 -0.29
C LEU A 114 -1.90 -3.91 -0.45
N LEU A 115 -1.81 -4.78 -1.47
CA LEU A 115 -0.60 -5.56 -1.74
C LEU A 115 0.61 -4.67 -2.04
N VAL A 116 0.41 -3.61 -2.83
CA VAL A 116 1.45 -2.60 -3.10
C VAL A 116 1.92 -1.95 -1.81
N LEU A 117 1.01 -1.50 -0.94
CA LEU A 117 1.38 -0.90 0.34
C LEU A 117 2.09 -1.88 1.28
N GLY A 118 1.67 -3.14 1.31
CA GLY A 118 2.34 -4.21 2.07
C GLY A 118 3.79 -4.41 1.63
N ALA A 119 4.01 -4.47 0.32
CA ALA A 119 5.35 -4.59 -0.26
C ALA A 119 6.22 -3.35 0.04
N LEU A 120 5.66 -2.14 -0.10
CA LEU A 120 6.37 -0.89 0.21
C LEU A 120 6.73 -0.77 1.69
N ALA A 121 5.83 -1.17 2.59
CA ALA A 121 6.08 -1.18 4.02
C ALA A 121 7.22 -2.14 4.39
N ALA A 122 7.21 -3.34 3.82
CA ALA A 122 8.29 -4.30 4.04
C ALA A 122 9.62 -3.83 3.47
N PHE A 123 9.61 -3.30 2.24
CA PHE A 123 10.79 -2.72 1.61
C PHE A 123 11.39 -1.59 2.45
N SER A 124 10.55 -0.63 2.90
CA SER A 124 11.00 0.48 3.75
C SER A 124 11.67 -0.01 5.04
N ALA A 125 11.09 -1.04 5.68
CA ALA A 125 11.63 -1.63 6.89
C ALA A 125 12.98 -2.35 6.66
N VAL A 126 13.11 -3.11 5.56
CA VAL A 126 14.36 -3.79 5.20
C VAL A 126 15.46 -2.78 4.92
N VAL A 127 15.22 -1.80 4.03
CA VAL A 127 16.21 -0.78 3.68
C VAL A 127 16.65 0.01 4.92
N SER A 128 15.69 0.42 5.75
CA SER A 128 15.96 1.17 6.98
C SER A 128 16.82 0.35 7.95
N ARG A 129 16.60 -0.97 8.03
CA ARG A 129 17.43 -1.88 8.84
C ARG A 129 18.86 -1.95 8.30
N GLU A 130 19.04 -2.20 7.01
CA GLU A 130 20.39 -2.32 6.40
C GLU A 130 21.20 -1.02 6.54
N LEU A 131 20.55 0.13 6.38
CA LEU A 131 21.19 1.45 6.58
C LEU A 131 21.59 1.70 8.04
N SER A 132 20.85 1.15 9.00
CA SER A 132 21.18 1.29 10.44
C SER A 132 22.35 0.42 10.89
N THR A 133 22.70 -0.60 10.11
CA THR A 133 23.78 -1.56 10.41
C THR A 133 25.07 -1.31 9.63
N ALA A 134 25.06 -0.41 8.64
CA ALA A 134 26.27 -0.08 7.87
C ALA A 134 27.32 0.63 8.74
N PRO A 135 28.61 0.24 8.68
CA PRO A 135 29.67 0.90 9.42
C PRO A 135 29.83 2.35 8.92
N ALA A 136 29.98 3.29 9.85
CA ALA A 136 30.31 4.67 9.51
C ALA A 136 31.65 4.68 8.78
N ARG A 137 31.65 5.06 7.49
CA ARG A 137 32.91 5.28 6.76
C ARG A 137 33.63 6.44 7.47
N ALA A 138 34.76 6.11 8.09
CA ALA A 138 35.71 7.04 8.71
C ALA A 138 36.40 7.90 7.65
#